data_AF-A0A8C5K6L5-F1
#
_entry.id   AF-A0A8C5K6L5-F1
#
_cell.length_a   1.000
_cell.length_b   1.000
_cell.length_c   1.000
_cell.angle_alpha   90.00
_cell.angle_beta   90.00
_cell.angle_gamma   90.00
#
_symmetry.space_group_name_H-M   'P 1'
#
loop_
_entity.id
_entity.type
_entity.pdbx_description
1 polymer ?
#
loop_
_entity_poly.entity_id
_entity_poly.type
_entity_poly.pdbx_seq_one_letter_code
_entity_poly.pdbx_strand_id
1 'polypeptide(L)'
;MGAPAEDSTSASTPGSPLSPTEYERFFALLTPTWKAETTCRLRATHGCRNPTLVQLDQYENHGLVPDGAVCSDLPYASWFESFCQFAQYRCSNHVYYAKRVRCSQPVSILSPNTLKDTDTTAEALSTTMSSSTASHVTGETTYHGE
;
A
#
# COMPACT_ATOMS: atom_id res chain seq x y z
N MET A 1 -8.99 41.25 15.38
CA MET A 1 -7.64 40.64 15.44
C MET A 1 -7.55 39.56 14.39
N GLY A 2 -6.94 39.85 13.24
CA GLY A 2 -6.63 38.83 12.23
C GLY A 2 -5.38 38.07 12.67
N ALA A 3 -5.44 36.75 12.68
CA ALA A 3 -4.26 35.92 12.77
C ALA A 3 -3.52 35.98 11.41
N PRO A 4 -2.18 35.98 11.39
CA PRO A 4 -1.47 35.92 10.14
C PRO A 4 -1.77 34.55 9.51
N ALA A 5 -2.24 34.56 8.27
CA ALA A 5 -2.15 33.40 7.42
C ALA A 5 -0.66 33.06 7.33
N GLU A 6 -0.28 31.95 7.95
CA GLU A 6 1.02 31.35 7.70
C GLU A 6 1.01 30.85 6.25
N ASP A 7 1.25 31.78 5.32
CA ASP A 7 1.84 31.50 4.03
C ASP A 7 3.28 31.03 4.28
N SER A 8 3.39 29.87 4.93
CA SER A 8 4.64 29.17 5.04
C SER A 8 4.89 28.61 3.65
N THR A 9 5.72 29.30 2.89
CA THR A 9 6.61 28.70 1.90
C THR A 9 7.52 27.70 2.65
N SER A 10 6.91 26.68 3.23
CA SER A 10 7.57 25.51 3.75
C SER A 10 8.18 24.89 2.51
N ALA A 11 9.51 24.95 2.39
CA ALA A 11 10.22 24.26 1.33
C ALA A 11 9.65 22.83 1.25
N SER A 12 8.96 22.52 0.14
CA SER A 12 8.23 21.29 0.03
C SER A 12 9.20 20.13 0.21
N THR A 13 9.03 19.35 1.27
CA THR A 13 9.98 18.28 1.61
C THR A 13 9.97 17.26 0.46
N PRO A 14 11.13 16.95 -0.15
CA PRO A 14 11.18 15.96 -1.22
C PRO A 14 10.54 14.65 -0.80
N GLY A 15 9.66 14.12 -1.64
CA GLY A 15 8.93 12.88 -1.35
C GLY A 15 7.79 13.01 -0.37
N SER A 16 7.47 14.20 0.16
CA SER A 16 6.21 14.42 0.89
C SER A 16 5.01 14.49 -0.08
N PRO A 17 3.78 14.19 0.39
CA PRO A 17 2.59 14.40 -0.43
C PRO A 17 2.34 15.89 -0.66
N LEU A 18 1.72 16.24 -1.79
CA LEU A 18 1.28 17.61 -2.06
C LEU A 18 0.27 18.11 -1.00
N SER A 19 0.27 19.41 -0.76
CA SER A 19 -0.82 20.09 -0.07
C SER A 19 -2.10 20.11 -0.92
N PRO A 20 -3.29 20.39 -0.35
CA PRO A 20 -4.54 20.46 -1.12
C PRO A 20 -4.46 21.40 -2.34
N THR A 21 -3.86 22.59 -2.17
CA THR A 21 -3.71 23.59 -3.25
C THR A 21 -2.67 23.19 -4.30
N GLU A 22 -1.65 22.42 -3.92
CA GLU A 22 -0.70 21.85 -4.87
C GLU A 22 -1.34 20.72 -5.68
N TYR A 23 -2.19 19.88 -5.06
CA TYR A 23 -2.96 18.87 -5.78
C TYR A 23 -3.90 19.48 -6.82
N GLU A 24 -4.56 20.60 -6.52
CA GLU A 24 -5.40 21.31 -7.48
C GLU A 24 -4.60 21.73 -8.72
N ARG A 25 -3.41 22.30 -8.51
CA ARG A 25 -2.48 22.68 -9.60
C ARG A 25 -1.96 21.46 -10.36
N PHE A 26 -1.63 20.38 -9.67
CA PHE A 26 -1.19 19.13 -10.28
C PHE A 26 -2.29 18.50 -11.15
N PHE A 27 -3.50 18.34 -10.62
CA PHE A 27 -4.62 17.75 -11.34
C PHE A 27 -5.13 18.62 -12.49
N ALA A 28 -4.90 19.93 -12.48
CA ALA A 28 -5.15 20.77 -13.64
C ALA A 28 -4.36 20.32 -14.89
N LEU A 29 -3.15 19.75 -14.72
CA LEU A 29 -2.37 19.19 -15.83
C LEU A 29 -3.05 17.95 -16.45
N LEU A 30 -3.75 17.18 -15.62
CA LEU A 30 -4.45 15.94 -15.98
C LEU A 30 -5.94 16.17 -16.30
N THR A 31 -6.38 17.43 -16.28
CA THR A 31 -7.76 17.83 -16.59
C THR A 31 -7.85 18.39 -18.01
N PRO A 32 -8.87 18.03 -18.79
CA PRO A 32 -10.00 17.15 -18.45
C PRO A 32 -9.63 15.65 -18.49
N THR A 33 -10.56 14.79 -18.04
CA THR A 33 -10.35 13.35 -17.79
C THR A 33 -9.64 12.58 -18.91
N TRP A 34 -9.81 12.93 -20.19
CA TRP A 34 -9.12 12.25 -21.29
C TRP A 34 -7.58 12.36 -21.20
N LYS A 35 -7.04 13.41 -20.56
CA LYS A 35 -5.59 13.53 -20.30
C LYS A 35 -5.13 12.55 -19.23
N ALA A 36 -5.92 12.37 -18.17
CA ALA A 36 -5.68 11.35 -17.16
C ALA A 36 -5.74 9.94 -17.79
N GLU A 37 -6.76 9.66 -18.59
CA GLU A 37 -6.90 8.39 -19.34
C GLU A 37 -5.69 8.13 -20.25
N THR A 38 -5.23 9.15 -20.97
CA THR A 38 -4.04 9.04 -21.84
C THR A 38 -2.79 8.72 -21.03
N THR A 39 -2.59 9.40 -19.90
CA THR A 39 -1.48 9.13 -18.96
C THR A 39 -1.57 7.72 -18.39
N CYS A 40 -2.78 7.27 -18.05
CA CYS A 40 -3.02 5.93 -17.56
C CYS A 40 -2.76 4.85 -18.61
N ARG A 41 -3.13 5.07 -19.86
CA ARG A 41 -2.79 4.17 -20.97
C ARG A 41 -1.27 4.09 -21.17
N LEU A 42 -0.56 5.22 -21.07
CA LEU A 42 0.90 5.23 -21.12
C LEU A 42 1.49 4.38 -19.99
N ARG A 43 0.96 4.51 -18.76
CA ARG A 43 1.39 3.71 -17.59
C ARG A 43 1.12 2.22 -17.77
N ALA A 44 -0.04 1.85 -18.30
CA ALA A 44 -0.40 0.46 -18.53
C ALA A 44 0.51 -0.21 -19.58
N THR A 45 0.96 0.55 -20.57
CA THR A 45 1.74 0.02 -21.70
C THR A 45 3.25 0.06 -21.50
N HIS A 46 3.77 1.05 -20.77
CA HIS A 46 5.21 1.27 -20.58
C HIS A 46 5.67 1.09 -19.14
N GLY A 47 4.74 0.92 -18.19
CA GLY A 47 5.02 0.87 -16.77
C GLY A 47 5.45 2.22 -16.18
N CYS A 48 5.66 2.26 -14.87
CA CYS A 48 5.99 3.49 -14.14
C CYS A 48 7.41 4.03 -14.42
N ARG A 49 8.26 3.25 -15.08
CA ARG A 49 9.64 3.66 -15.42
C ARG A 49 9.72 4.46 -16.72
N ASN A 50 8.61 4.67 -17.42
CA ASN A 50 8.57 5.55 -18.59
C ASN A 50 9.02 6.98 -18.17
N PRO A 51 9.97 7.62 -18.87
CA PRO A 51 10.53 8.91 -18.46
C PRO A 51 9.48 10.02 -18.27
N THR A 52 8.44 10.06 -19.11
CA THR A 52 7.35 11.04 -18.98
C THR A 52 6.56 10.82 -17.70
N LEU A 53 6.31 9.55 -17.33
CA LEU A 53 5.62 9.22 -16.08
C LEU A 53 6.49 9.47 -14.86
N VAL A 54 7.79 9.19 -14.93
CA VAL A 54 8.73 9.50 -13.85
C VAL A 54 8.73 11.01 -13.57
N GLN A 55 8.74 11.86 -14.59
CA GLN A 55 8.67 13.31 -14.41
C GLN A 55 7.36 13.75 -13.75
N LEU A 56 6.23 13.18 -14.18
CA LEU A 56 4.93 13.48 -13.58
C LEU A 56 4.85 13.01 -12.13
N ASP A 57 5.35 11.81 -11.84
CA ASP A 57 5.37 11.22 -10.50
C ASP A 57 6.30 12.03 -9.58
N GLN A 58 7.47 12.45 -10.07
CA GLN A 58 8.34 13.36 -9.32
C GLN A 58 7.63 14.68 -9.02
N TYR A 59 6.91 15.27 -10.00
CA TYR A 59 6.17 16.51 -9.79
C TYR A 59 5.06 16.34 -8.72
N GLU A 60 4.35 15.21 -8.70
CA GLU A 60 3.35 14.88 -7.66
C GLU A 60 3.99 14.65 -6.27
N ASN A 61 5.30 14.40 -6.20
CA ASN A 61 5.98 14.04 -4.96
C ASN A 61 7.14 15.00 -4.61
N HIS A 62 7.01 16.27 -4.97
CA HIS A 62 8.02 17.30 -4.65
C HIS A 62 9.45 16.95 -5.13
N GLY A 63 9.56 16.40 -6.33
CA GLY A 63 10.81 16.05 -6.99
C GLY A 63 11.37 14.67 -6.67
N LEU A 64 10.82 13.96 -5.67
CA LEU A 64 11.31 12.63 -5.27
C LEU A 64 10.14 11.67 -5.10
N VAL A 65 10.09 10.61 -5.91
CA VAL A 65 9.11 9.53 -5.70
C VAL A 65 9.53 8.74 -4.46
N PRO A 66 8.65 8.50 -3.47
CA PRO A 66 9.02 7.76 -2.27
C PRO A 66 9.44 6.33 -2.58
N ASP A 67 10.50 5.88 -1.91
CA ASP A 67 10.86 4.47 -1.84
C ASP A 67 9.98 3.79 -0.78
N GLY A 68 9.12 2.87 -1.22
CA GLY A 68 8.25 2.09 -0.35
C GLY A 68 6.83 2.61 -0.20
N ALA A 69 6.19 2.23 0.89
CA ALA A 69 4.75 2.35 1.04
C ALA A 69 4.26 3.81 1.09
N VAL A 70 3.11 4.05 0.48
CA VAL A 70 2.43 5.35 0.46
C VAL A 70 1.00 5.20 0.95
N CYS A 71 0.48 6.25 1.60
CA CYS A 71 -0.90 6.30 2.06
C CYS A 71 -1.77 7.15 1.14
N SER A 72 -3.05 6.83 1.04
CA SER A 72 -4.00 7.56 0.18
C SER A 72 -5.23 8.01 0.95
N ASP A 73 -5.97 8.95 0.36
CA ASP A 73 -7.27 9.43 0.87
C ASP A 73 -8.45 8.51 0.50
N LEU A 74 -8.19 7.35 -0.11
CA LEU A 74 -9.24 6.41 -0.51
C LEU A 74 -9.83 5.67 0.71
N PRO A 75 -11.16 5.53 0.78
CA PRO A 75 -11.82 4.91 1.93
C PRO A 75 -11.51 3.42 2.11
N TYR A 76 -11.28 2.69 1.00
CA TYR A 76 -11.08 1.24 1.01
C TYR A 76 -9.65 0.80 0.64
N ALA A 77 -8.75 1.77 0.38
CA ALA A 77 -7.38 1.51 -0.03
C ALA A 77 -6.44 2.55 0.61
N SER A 78 -6.33 2.50 1.94
CA SER A 78 -5.64 3.52 2.73
C SER A 78 -4.11 3.53 2.53
N TRP A 79 -3.53 2.47 1.98
CA TRP A 79 -2.11 2.37 1.70
C TRP A 79 -1.81 1.47 0.49
N PHE A 80 -0.62 1.65 -0.07
CA PHE A 80 -0.08 0.88 -1.19
C PHE A 80 1.41 0.63 -0.94
N GLU A 81 1.94 -0.50 -1.40
CA GLU A 81 3.36 -0.88 -1.24
C GLU A 81 4.33 0.06 -1.94
N SER A 82 3.88 0.78 -2.97
CA SER A 82 4.67 1.78 -3.68
C SER A 82 3.80 2.86 -4.31
N PHE A 83 4.42 4.00 -4.65
CA PHE A 83 3.74 5.03 -5.42
C PHE A 83 3.29 4.53 -6.81
N CYS A 84 4.08 3.65 -7.44
CA CYS A 84 3.72 3.04 -8.72
C CYS A 84 2.43 2.21 -8.60
N GLN A 85 2.28 1.41 -7.55
CA GLN A 85 1.05 0.64 -7.26
C GLN A 85 -0.15 1.56 -7.05
N PHE A 86 0.01 2.63 -6.26
CA PHE A 86 -1.04 3.63 -6.07
C PHE A 86 -1.49 4.27 -7.39
N ALA A 87 -0.55 4.71 -8.23
CA ALA A 87 -0.87 5.32 -9.51
C ALA A 87 -1.53 4.34 -10.49
N GLN A 88 -1.10 3.07 -10.50
CA GLN A 88 -1.75 2.02 -11.27
C GLN A 88 -3.17 1.76 -10.78
N TYR A 89 -3.39 1.72 -9.46
CA TYR A 89 -4.71 1.56 -8.86
C TYR A 89 -5.66 2.69 -9.30
N ARG A 90 -5.19 3.95 -9.28
CA ARG A 90 -5.96 5.11 -9.77
C ARG A 90 -6.40 4.93 -11.21
N CYS A 91 -5.50 4.43 -12.05
CA CYS A 91 -5.79 4.16 -13.45
C CYS A 91 -6.81 3.03 -13.62
N SER A 92 -6.61 1.88 -12.98
CA SER A 92 -7.50 0.72 -13.13
C SER A 92 -8.91 0.95 -12.58
N ASN A 93 -9.05 1.79 -11.55
CA ASN A 93 -10.34 2.08 -10.90
C ASN A 93 -10.94 3.42 -11.33
N HIS A 94 -10.33 4.12 -12.28
CA HIS A 94 -10.78 5.42 -12.79
C HIS A 94 -10.91 6.51 -11.70
N VAL A 95 -10.21 6.34 -10.57
CA VAL A 95 -10.13 7.32 -9.47
C VAL A 95 -8.97 8.28 -9.71
N TYR A 96 -8.99 8.95 -10.86
CA TYR A 96 -7.87 9.72 -11.41
C TYR A 96 -7.41 10.89 -10.54
N TYR A 97 -8.17 11.31 -9.54
CA TYR A 97 -7.84 12.46 -8.68
C TYR A 97 -7.74 12.09 -7.20
N ALA A 98 -7.57 10.79 -6.89
CA ALA A 98 -7.24 10.34 -5.55
C ALA A 98 -5.86 10.90 -5.13
N LYS A 99 -5.74 11.31 -3.87
CA LYS A 99 -4.56 12.01 -3.37
C LYS A 99 -3.73 11.08 -2.49
N ARG A 100 -2.42 11.22 -2.58
CA ARG A 100 -1.52 10.69 -1.55
C ARG A 100 -1.65 11.56 -0.30
N VAL A 101 -1.67 10.93 0.86
CA VAL A 101 -1.69 11.62 2.17
C VAL A 101 -0.49 11.19 3.01
N ARG A 102 -0.25 11.91 4.11
CA ARG A 102 0.71 11.46 5.11
C ARG A 102 0.15 10.23 5.82
N CYS A 103 0.97 9.21 5.99
CA CYS A 103 0.59 8.03 6.78
C CYS A 103 0.41 8.43 8.25
N SER A 104 -0.70 8.03 8.86
CA SER A 104 -1.01 8.31 10.27
C SER A 104 -0.21 7.45 11.24
N GLN A 105 0.26 6.29 10.80
CA GLN A 105 1.16 5.40 11.51
C GLN A 105 2.25 4.89 10.55
N PRO A 106 3.41 4.42 11.05
CA PRO A 106 4.38 3.71 10.22
C PRO A 106 3.66 2.53 9.54
N VAL A 107 3.74 2.44 8.22
CA VAL A 107 3.15 1.32 7.49
C VAL A 107 4.00 0.08 7.80
N SER A 108 3.53 -0.77 8.71
CA SER A 108 4.19 -2.05 9.00
C SER A 108 4.00 -2.99 7.82
N ILE A 109 5.08 -3.26 7.08
CA ILE A 109 5.09 -4.12 5.88
C ILE A 109 4.89 -5.62 6.24
N LEU A 110 4.90 -5.98 7.53
CA LEU A 110 4.56 -7.32 8.01
C LEU A 110 3.36 -7.28 8.96
N SER A 111 2.19 -7.61 8.45
CA SER A 111 1.19 -8.43 9.15
C SER A 111 0.20 -9.00 8.13
N PRO A 112 0.41 -10.23 7.63
CA PRO A 112 -0.66 -10.99 7.01
C PRO A 112 -1.66 -11.34 8.12
N ASN A 113 -2.88 -10.82 8.02
CA ASN A 113 -4.09 -11.31 8.67
C ASN A 113 -3.98 -11.77 10.14
N THR A 114 -4.30 -10.90 11.10
CA THR A 114 -4.96 -11.39 12.32
C THR A 114 -6.45 -11.50 11.99
N LEU A 115 -6.83 -12.61 11.37
CA LEU A 115 -8.20 -13.09 11.41
C LEU A 115 -8.56 -13.18 12.90
N LYS A 116 -9.46 -12.31 13.36
CA LYS A 116 -10.04 -12.39 14.70
C LYS A 116 -10.83 -13.70 14.75
N ASP A 117 -10.17 -14.78 15.15
CA ASP A 117 -10.88 -15.93 15.71
C ASP A 117 -11.59 -15.40 16.96
N THR A 118 -12.92 -15.37 16.83
CA THR A 118 -13.80 -14.90 17.89
C THR A 118 -13.95 -16.08 18.84
N ASP A 119 -13.15 -16.04 19.90
CA ASP A 119 -13.18 -16.98 21.02
C ASP A 119 -14.60 -17.06 21.58
N THR A 120 -15.28 -18.19 21.35
CA THR A 120 -16.52 -18.53 22.02
C THR A 120 -16.20 -19.57 23.08
N THR A 121 -16.13 -19.07 24.32
CA THR A 121 -16.16 -19.81 25.58
C THR A 121 -17.23 -20.89 25.58
N ALA A 122 -16.80 -22.13 25.83
CA ALA A 122 -17.62 -23.16 26.48
C ALA A 122 -16.72 -24.01 27.37
N GLU A 123 -16.68 -23.64 28.65
CA GLU A 123 -16.18 -24.45 29.75
C GLU A 123 -17.12 -25.65 29.96
N ALA A 124 -16.57 -26.87 30.11
CA ALA A 124 -16.86 -27.80 31.21
C ALA A 124 -16.27 -29.21 31.00
N LEU A 125 -15.27 -29.53 31.84
CA LEU A 125 -15.12 -30.75 32.66
C LEU A 125 -15.11 -32.14 31.98
N SER A 126 -13.97 -32.85 32.05
CA SER A 126 -13.85 -34.13 32.79
C SER A 126 -12.44 -34.75 32.77
N THR A 127 -11.78 -34.69 33.94
CA THR A 127 -11.20 -35.82 34.71
C THR A 127 -10.19 -36.81 34.06
N THR A 128 -8.90 -36.58 34.35
CA THR A 128 -7.97 -37.46 35.12
C THR A 128 -7.65 -38.91 34.66
N MET A 129 -6.36 -39.11 34.32
CA MET A 129 -5.50 -40.33 34.38
C MET A 129 -5.81 -41.47 33.39
N SER A 130 -4.86 -42.25 32.84
CA SER A 130 -3.56 -42.70 33.35
C SER A 130 -2.65 -43.21 32.20
N SER A 131 -1.34 -43.21 32.43
CA SER A 131 -0.27 -43.75 31.55
C SER A 131 -0.39 -45.26 31.28
N SER A 132 0.12 -45.72 30.12
CA SER A 132 0.86 -46.99 29.98
C SER A 132 1.60 -47.10 28.63
N THR A 133 2.67 -47.87 28.65
CA THR A 133 3.88 -47.84 27.81
C THR A 133 3.96 -48.89 26.69
N ALA A 134 4.88 -48.64 25.75
CA ALA A 134 5.64 -49.59 24.91
C ALA A 134 4.85 -50.30 23.77
N SER A 135 5.40 -50.64 22.60
CA SER A 135 6.76 -51.04 22.25
C SER A 135 7.07 -50.81 20.76
N HIS A 136 8.37 -50.74 20.46
CA HIS A 136 8.99 -50.68 19.14
C HIS A 136 8.65 -51.89 18.25
N VAL A 137 8.55 -51.67 16.94
CA VAL A 137 8.99 -52.65 15.94
C VAL A 137 9.65 -51.92 14.76
N THR A 138 10.87 -52.36 14.49
CA THR A 138 11.79 -51.94 13.44
C THR A 138 11.40 -52.59 12.12
N GLY A 139 11.56 -51.89 11.00
CA GLY A 139 11.33 -52.43 9.66
C GLY A 139 12.08 -51.60 8.61
N GLU A 140 13.40 -51.71 8.64
CA GLU A 140 14.31 -51.21 7.61
C GLU A 140 14.31 -52.19 6.44
N THR A 141 14.09 -51.72 5.21
CA THR A 141 14.55 -52.42 4.01
C THR A 141 14.88 -51.40 2.93
N THR A 142 16.11 -51.50 2.43
CA THR A 142 16.85 -50.52 1.62
C THR A 142 17.21 -51.20 0.28
N TYR A 143 16.94 -50.50 -0.85
CA TYR A 143 17.52 -50.63 -2.22
C TYR A 143 17.21 -51.91 -3.04
N HIS A 144 17.18 -51.97 -4.39
CA HIS A 144 17.84 -51.33 -5.55
C HIS A 144 16.82 -51.37 -6.75
N GLY A 145 16.81 -50.55 -7.82
CA GLY A 145 17.89 -50.18 -8.74
C GLY A 145 17.72 -50.89 -10.09
N GLU A 146 17.04 -50.27 -11.05
CA GLU A 146 17.26 -50.19 -12.52
C GLU A 146 16.09 -49.43 -13.20
#